data_AF-A0A2H0EKN5-F1
#
_entry.id   AF-A0A2H0EKN5-F1
#
_cell.length_a   1.000
_cell.length_b   1.000
_cell.length_c   1.000
_cell.angle_alpha   90.00
_cell.angle_beta   90.00
_cell.angle_gamma   90.00
#
_symmetry.space_group_name_H-M   'P 1'
#
loop_
_entity.id
_entity.type
_entity.pdbx_description
1 polymer ?
#
loop_
_entity_poly.entity_id
_entity_poly.type
_entity_poly.pdbx_seq_one_letter_code
_entity_poly.pdbx_strand_id
1 'polypeptide(L)' 'MTPDFDAVCAAARRLEGAAVRTPLLESPLLNEAAGRRVLVKAECLQLT' A
#
# COMPACT_ATOMS: atom_id res chain seq x y z
N MET A 1 4.70 10.94 20.54
CA MET A 1 5.87 11.04 19.65
C MET A 1 5.51 10.35 18.35
N THR A 2 5.49 11.08 17.24
CA THR A 2 5.18 10.54 15.90
C THR A 2 6.48 10.04 15.27
N PRO A 3 6.53 8.84 14.67
CA PRO A 3 7.72 8.38 13.98
C PRO A 3 8.05 9.33 12.82
N ASP A 4 9.33 9.66 12.66
CA ASP A 4 9.83 10.38 11.50
C ASP A 4 9.99 9.43 10.29
N PHE A 5 10.38 10.00 9.15
CA PHE A 5 10.56 9.24 7.92
C PHE A 5 11.61 8.12 8.08
N ASP A 6 12.72 8.40 8.77
CA ASP A 6 13.79 7.43 8.96
C ASP A 6 13.34 6.24 9.82
N ALA A 7 12.52 6.50 10.84
CA ALA A 7 11.89 5.46 11.65
C ALA A 7 10.96 4.56 10.81
N VAL A 8 10.21 5.14 9.87
CA VAL A 8 9.36 4.38 8.92
C VAL A 8 10.22 3.53 7.98
N CYS A 9 11.30 4.10 7.41
CA CYS A 9 12.23 3.34 6.56
C CYS A 9 12.92 2.20 7.33
N ALA A 10 13.29 2.43 8.59
CA ALA A 10 13.83 1.39 9.45
C ALA A 10 12.81 0.28 9.74
N ALA A 11 11.52 0.61 9.87
CA ALA A 11 10.46 -0.37 10.01
C ALA A 11 10.27 -1.21 8.74
N ALA A 12 10.33 -0.59 7.56
CA ALA A 12 10.25 -1.30 6.29
C ALA A 12 11.36 -2.35 6.15
N ARG A 13 12.61 -2.00 6.49
CA ARG A 13 13.74 -2.93 6.49
C ARG A 13 13.54 -4.10 7.47
N ARG A 14 13.01 -3.83 8.66
CA ARG A 14 12.71 -4.87 9.66
C ARG A 14 11.66 -5.88 9.21
N LEU A 15 10.77 -5.50 8.28
CA LEU A 15 9.70 -6.33 7.76
C LEU A 15 10.09 -7.11 6.49
N GLU A 16 11.32 -6.97 5.99
CA GLU A 16 11.80 -7.73 4.83
C GLU A 16 11.67 -9.24 5.07
N GLY A 17 11.08 -9.95 4.10
CA GLY A 17 10.80 -11.39 4.19
C GLY A 17 9.52 -11.74 4.96
N ALA A 18 8.99 -10.85 5.78
CA ALA A 18 7.70 -11.04 6.47
C ALA A 18 6.53 -10.38 5.73
N ALA A 19 6.76 -9.22 5.11
CA ALA A 19 5.77 -8.50 4.32
C ALA A 19 6.05 -8.60 2.82
N VAL A 20 5.01 -8.78 2.01
CA VAL A 20 5.09 -8.71 0.55
C VAL A 20 4.70 -7.32 0.03
N ARG A 21 5.26 -6.92 -1.12
CA ARG A 21 4.82 -5.69 -1.81
C ARG A 21 3.49 -5.95 -2.52
N THR A 22 2.40 -5.53 -1.89
CA THR A 22 1.05 -5.60 -2.45
C THR A 22 0.90 -4.67 -3.67
N PRO A 23 0.10 -5.03 -4.68
CA PRO A 23 -0.01 -4.26 -5.92
C PRO A 23 -0.86 -2.99 -5.76
N LEU A 24 -0.69 -2.06 -6.71
CA LEU A 24 -1.67 -1.03 -7.01
C LEU A 24 -2.58 -1.55 -8.12
N LEU A 25 -3.87 -1.69 -7.83
CA LEU A 25 -4.89 -2.13 -8.78
C LEU A 25 -5.70 -0.93 -9.26
N GLU A 26 -6.24 -1.03 -10.47
CA GLU A 26 -7.09 -0.01 -11.08
C GLU A 26 -8.36 -0.69 -11.62
N SER A 27 -9.49 0.02 -11.56
CA SER A 27 -10.77 -0.47 -12.10
C SER A 27 -11.48 0.66 -12.85
N PRO A 28 -11.86 0.45 -14.13
CA PRO A 28 -12.61 1.45 -14.90
C PRO A 28 -13.91 1.89 -14.21
N LEU A 29 -14.62 0.95 -13.57
CA LEU A 29 -15.87 1.23 -12.85
C LEU A 29 -15.66 2.15 -11.65
N LEU A 30 -14.56 1.96 -10.90
CA LEU A 30 -14.23 2.84 -9.78
C LEU A 30 -13.79 4.22 -10.25
N ASN A 31 -13.05 4.29 -11.36
CA ASN A 31 -12.64 5.55 -11.94
C ASN A 31 -13.85 6.38 -12.39
N GLU A 32 -14.82 5.74 -13.05
CA GLU A 32 -16.06 6.37 -13.48
C GLU A 32 -16.88 6.86 -12.28
N ALA A 33 -17.11 6.00 -11.29
CA ALA A 33 -17.87 6.36 -10.09
C ALA A 33 -17.22 7.52 -9.31
N ALA A 34 -15.88 7.59 -9.29
CA ALA A 34 -15.15 8.64 -8.60
C ALA A 34 -14.90 9.91 -9.45
N GLY A 35 -15.21 9.87 -10.75
CA GLY A 35 -14.93 10.95 -11.69
C GLY A 35 -13.44 11.28 -11.85
N ARG A 36 -12.54 10.35 -11.51
CA ARG A 36 -11.07 10.51 -11.58
C ARG A 36 -10.38 9.15 -11.58
N ARG A 37 -9.09 9.12 -11.93
CA ARG A 37 -8.28 7.92 -11.78
C ARG A 37 -8.11 7.54 -10.29
N VAL A 38 -8.43 6.30 -9.96
CA VAL A 38 -8.33 5.71 -8.62
C VAL A 38 -7.42 4.50 -8.67
N LEU A 39 -6.40 4.50 -7.80
CA LEU A 39 -5.52 3.36 -7.57
C LEU A 39 -5.79 2.78 -6.19
N VAL A 40 -6.05 1.48 -6.12
CA VAL A 40 -6.29 0.75 -4.88
C VAL A 40 -5.02 0.03 -4.47
N LYS A 41 -4.49 0.36 -3.29
CA LYS A 41 -3.42 -0.41 -2.66
C LYS A 41 -4.02 -1.66 -2.02
N ALA A 42 -3.81 -2.82 -2.64
CA ALA A 42 -4.49 -4.06 -2.28
C ALA A 42 -3.87 -4.74 -1.04
N GLU A 43 -3.91 -4.09 0.12
CA GLU A 43 -3.32 -4.63 1.37
C GLU A 43 -4.03 -5.88 1.91
N CYS A 44 -5.25 -6.17 1.44
CA CYS A 44 -5.92 -7.43 1.72
C CYS A 44 -5.21 -8.66 1.12
N LEU A 45 -4.23 -8.45 0.24
CA LEU A 45 -3.38 -9.50 -0.34
C LEU A 45 -2.04 -9.67 0.41
N GLN A 46 -1.87 -8.99 1.54
CA GLN A 46 -0.70 -9.21 2.40
C GLN A 46 -0.74 -10.63 3.01
N LEU A 47 0.44 -11.20 3.25
CA LEU A 47 0.56 -12.48 3.96
C LEU A 47 0.53 -12.24 5.47
N THR A 48 -0.13 -13.13 6.22
CA THR A 48 -0.22 -13.11 7.69
C THR A 48 0.66 -14.17 8.32
#